data_AF-A0A816SMU3-F1
#
_entry.id   AF-A0A816SMU3-F1
#
_cell.length_a   1.000
_cell.length_b   1.000
_cell.length_c   1.000
_cell.angle_alpha   90.00
_cell.angle_beta   90.00
_cell.angle_gamma   90.00
#
_symmetry.space_group_name_H-M   'P 1'
#
loop_
_entity.id
_entity.type
_entity.pdbx_description
1 polymer ?
#
loop_
_entity_poly.entity_id
_entity_poly.type
_entity_poly.pdbx_seq_one_letter_code
_entity_poly.pdbx_strand_id
1 'polypeptide(L)'
;MRRDEREVLSQRICNFYCDSANKSVKTTVNYFLKQNISRRTIYYILSKYLKCGITKALPRSSRSLKLSDKKLKNIVKSVNNRTGVSQRKIAKDSHVHQSTISRNIRRRTSIRIRKRRIAPKMDSDDQEKRPKRNCGKLYRKLLRGFDLILDDEKYFKLTGDNVNCNQFFYSTDPTTASTDIKFRKEKKFQAKIMIWMAVSSMGISNVYVYNSKQAINQDTYLNECINKRLLPFIEKHHQNGNYLFWSDLASAHYSKSVQERLSEKNVPFVICKDNPPNVPQVRPIETLWNLLEQKDFDQWLSSYQQIFESSQKHLQEQAIAIKNENEQLQKNMKDIESQLRNIQEAVECKEEALLTELKSKDAALESIRNENDQLNGELQRLRNEIQRLQSAYDNSVSEVSALKLQLDDRFLLAANTPSVDSDQSFEIIKHPLPSLAALVIDVRAEQVNELIRSGKEALEHQESITQQLDKHLNDMHPSGTGETHAHNADEPTVLSSTDQQS
;
A
#
# COMPACT_ATOMS: atom_id res chain seq x y z
N MET A 1 -37.06 41.09 -20.13
CA MET A 1 -35.76 41.59 -19.62
C MET A 1 -34.82 40.41 -19.39
N ARG A 2 -33.71 40.37 -20.13
CA ARG A 2 -32.65 39.36 -20.03
C ARG A 2 -31.82 39.53 -18.73
N ARG A 3 -30.82 38.67 -18.49
CA ARG A 3 -30.06 38.68 -17.22
C ARG A 3 -29.17 39.91 -17.11
N ASP A 4 -28.39 40.16 -18.15
CA ASP A 4 -27.60 41.35 -18.40
C ASP A 4 -28.42 42.63 -18.22
N GLU A 5 -29.59 42.73 -18.88
CA GLU A 5 -30.47 43.90 -18.76
C GLU A 5 -30.95 44.13 -17.31
N ARG A 6 -31.21 43.05 -16.56
CA ARG A 6 -31.56 43.12 -15.13
C ARG A 6 -30.41 43.56 -14.24
N GLU A 7 -29.19 43.11 -14.55
CA GLU A 7 -27.99 43.47 -13.79
C GLU A 7 -27.63 44.94 -14.03
N VAL A 8 -27.74 45.43 -15.27
CA VAL A 8 -27.58 46.84 -15.63
C VAL A 8 -28.62 47.71 -14.91
N LEU A 9 -29.89 47.29 -14.92
CA LEU A 9 -30.96 48.00 -14.22
C LEU A 9 -30.71 48.04 -12.71
N SER A 10 -30.29 46.91 -12.14
CA SER A 10 -29.95 46.80 -10.72
C SER A 10 -28.79 47.71 -10.34
N GLN A 11 -27.74 47.78 -11.16
CA GLN A 11 -26.63 48.70 -10.95
C GLN A 11 -27.08 50.16 -11.01
N ARG A 12 -27.88 50.52 -12.01
CA ARG A 12 -28.40 51.88 -12.19
C ARG A 12 -29.23 52.35 -10.99
N ILE A 13 -30.09 51.48 -10.48
CA ILE A 13 -30.93 51.77 -9.31
C ILE A 13 -30.09 51.92 -8.03
N CYS A 14 -29.11 51.04 -7.83
CA CYS A 14 -28.28 51.08 -6.63
C CYS A 14 -27.29 52.25 -6.63
N ASN A 15 -26.72 52.62 -7.79
CA ASN A 15 -25.88 53.82 -7.93
C ASN A 15 -26.69 55.07 -7.59
N PHE A 16 -27.86 55.25 -8.19
CA PHE A 16 -28.73 56.39 -7.87
C PHE A 16 -29.11 56.45 -6.38
N TYR A 17 -29.38 55.30 -5.77
CA TYR A 17 -29.64 55.21 -4.34
C TYR A 17 -28.43 55.69 -3.51
N CYS A 18 -27.22 55.25 -3.84
CA CYS A 18 -25.99 55.66 -3.17
C CYS A 18 -25.64 57.13 -3.38
N ASP A 19 -25.87 57.66 -4.58
CA ASP A 19 -25.56 59.04 -4.96
C ASP A 19 -26.60 60.04 -4.42
N SER A 20 -27.77 59.56 -4.01
CA SER A 20 -28.78 60.41 -3.38
C SER A 20 -28.33 60.83 -1.98
N ALA A 21 -28.32 62.15 -1.70
CA ALA A 21 -27.74 62.78 -0.50
C ALA A 21 -28.13 62.14 0.85
N ASN A 22 -29.31 61.50 0.93
CA ASN A 22 -29.82 60.84 2.14
C ASN A 22 -30.05 59.32 1.99
N LYS A 23 -29.53 58.69 0.92
CA LYS A 23 -29.77 57.27 0.60
C LYS A 23 -31.24 56.89 0.78
N SER A 24 -32.12 57.70 0.21
CA SER A 24 -33.56 57.63 0.45
C SER A 24 -34.19 56.61 -0.50
N VAL A 25 -34.75 55.55 0.07
CA VAL A 25 -35.51 54.53 -0.68
C VAL A 25 -36.71 55.17 -1.37
N LYS A 26 -37.43 56.07 -0.67
CA LYS A 26 -38.63 56.76 -1.20
C LYS A 26 -38.28 57.62 -2.42
N THR A 27 -37.17 58.36 -2.36
CA THR A 27 -36.69 59.20 -3.47
C THR A 27 -36.28 58.36 -4.67
N THR A 28 -35.55 57.27 -4.42
CA THR A 28 -35.13 56.32 -5.46
C THR A 28 -36.33 55.66 -6.15
N VAL A 29 -37.32 55.20 -5.37
CA VAL A 29 -38.53 54.58 -5.90
C VAL A 29 -39.32 55.55 -6.77
N ASN A 30 -39.51 56.80 -6.33
CA ASN A 30 -40.26 57.79 -7.11
C ASN A 30 -39.56 58.17 -8.42
N TYR A 31 -38.23 58.25 -8.43
CA TYR A 31 -37.46 58.55 -9.63
C TYR A 31 -37.60 57.46 -10.70
N PHE A 32 -37.42 56.20 -10.32
CA PHE A 32 -37.52 55.08 -11.28
C PHE A 32 -38.96 54.69 -11.62
N LEU A 33 -39.94 55.04 -10.78
CA LEU A 33 -41.35 54.93 -11.11
C LEU A 33 -41.71 55.77 -12.33
N LYS A 34 -41.20 57.01 -12.39
CA LYS A 34 -41.40 57.93 -13.54
C LYS A 34 -40.78 57.41 -14.83
N GLN A 35 -39.86 56.45 -14.74
CA GLN A 35 -39.23 55.78 -15.88
C GLN A 35 -39.91 54.44 -16.24
N ASN A 36 -41.15 54.24 -15.80
CA ASN A 36 -41.95 53.04 -16.05
C ASN A 36 -41.35 51.74 -15.48
N ILE A 37 -40.54 51.81 -14.43
CA ILE A 37 -40.07 50.62 -13.70
C ILE A 37 -41.04 50.34 -12.55
N SER A 38 -41.49 49.08 -12.44
CA SER A 38 -42.45 48.70 -11.40
C SER A 38 -41.89 48.91 -9.99
N ARG A 39 -42.72 49.44 -9.06
CA ARG A 39 -42.36 49.60 -7.63
C ARG A 39 -41.82 48.31 -7.03
N ARG A 40 -42.47 47.17 -7.33
CA ARG A 40 -42.08 45.84 -6.82
C ARG A 40 -40.66 45.48 -7.22
N THR A 41 -40.26 45.77 -8.46
CA THR A 41 -38.90 45.52 -8.95
C THR A 41 -37.89 46.41 -8.25
N ILE A 42 -38.19 47.70 -8.07
CA ILE A 42 -37.29 48.66 -7.41
C ILE A 42 -37.06 48.26 -5.95
N TYR A 43 -38.14 47.97 -5.20
CA TYR A 43 -38.04 47.51 -3.81
C TYR A 43 -37.30 46.17 -3.69
N TYR A 44 -37.54 45.22 -4.60
CA TYR A 44 -36.81 43.95 -4.62
C TYR A 44 -35.30 44.17 -4.82
N ILE A 45 -34.92 45.04 -5.75
CA ILE A 45 -33.51 45.37 -6.03
C ILE A 45 -32.87 46.05 -4.83
N LEU A 46 -33.51 47.09 -4.27
CA LEU A 46 -32.99 47.82 -3.11
C LEU A 46 -32.91 46.93 -1.87
N SER A 47 -33.92 46.12 -1.60
CA SER A 47 -33.90 45.16 -0.48
C SER A 47 -32.78 44.14 -0.63
N LYS A 48 -32.57 43.59 -1.85
CA LYS A 48 -31.44 42.69 -2.15
C LYS A 48 -30.10 43.40 -1.95
N TYR A 49 -29.97 44.64 -2.42
CA TYR A 49 -28.74 45.42 -2.30
C TYR A 49 -28.43 45.80 -0.85
N LEU A 50 -29.42 46.27 -0.08
CA LEU A 50 -29.27 46.60 1.34
C LEU A 50 -28.93 45.36 2.19
N LYS A 51 -29.44 44.18 1.83
CA LYS A 51 -29.18 42.94 2.57
C LYS A 51 -27.84 42.29 2.21
N CYS A 52 -27.43 42.31 0.95
CA CYS A 52 -26.31 41.50 0.46
C CYS A 52 -25.19 42.33 -0.20
N GLY A 53 -25.35 43.64 -0.38
CA GLY A 53 -24.38 44.53 -1.01
C GLY A 53 -24.14 44.29 -2.50
N ILE A 54 -24.93 43.45 -3.16
CA ILE A 54 -24.69 43.00 -4.54
C ILE A 54 -25.77 43.47 -5.52
N THR A 55 -25.33 43.94 -6.68
CA THR A 55 -26.20 44.31 -7.80
C THR A 55 -26.42 43.15 -8.78
N LYS A 56 -25.48 42.20 -8.85
CA LYS A 56 -25.55 41.01 -9.71
C LYS A 56 -26.74 40.10 -9.39
N ALA A 57 -27.15 39.27 -10.35
CA ALA A 57 -28.19 38.28 -10.12
C ALA A 57 -27.66 37.16 -9.20
N LEU A 58 -28.47 36.79 -8.20
CA LEU A 58 -28.17 35.64 -7.36
C LEU A 58 -28.26 34.33 -8.18
N PRO A 59 -27.45 33.32 -7.83
CA PRO A 59 -27.62 31.99 -8.40
C PRO A 59 -29.06 31.52 -8.21
N ARG A 60 -29.67 31.05 -9.29
CA ARG A 60 -31.01 30.44 -9.20
C ARG A 60 -30.89 29.10 -8.48
N SER A 61 -31.92 28.74 -7.72
CA SER A 61 -32.05 27.39 -7.20
C SER A 61 -31.93 26.40 -8.37
N SER A 62 -30.92 25.55 -8.32
CA SER A 62 -30.70 24.52 -9.33
C SER A 62 -31.60 23.33 -9.07
N ARG A 63 -31.81 22.50 -10.09
CA ARG A 63 -32.41 21.17 -9.88
C ARG A 63 -31.60 20.41 -8.83
N SER A 64 -32.30 19.71 -7.93
CA SER A 64 -31.67 18.87 -6.91
C SER A 64 -30.75 17.82 -7.55
N LEU A 65 -29.63 17.56 -6.89
CA LEU A 65 -28.65 16.60 -7.37
C LEU A 65 -29.19 15.17 -7.20
N LYS A 66 -29.17 14.38 -8.28
CA LYS A 66 -29.54 12.94 -8.23
C LYS A 66 -28.61 12.11 -7.33
N LEU A 67 -27.39 12.60 -7.08
CA LEU A 67 -26.41 12.00 -6.17
C LEU A 67 -26.11 12.98 -5.04
N SER A 68 -26.54 12.63 -3.83
CA SER A 68 -26.17 13.34 -2.61
C SER A 68 -24.68 13.16 -2.30
N ASP A 69 -24.12 14.06 -1.49
CA ASP A 69 -22.72 13.96 -1.07
C ASP A 69 -22.42 12.67 -0.30
N LYS A 70 -23.38 12.19 0.51
CA LYS A 70 -23.25 10.90 1.20
C LYS A 70 -23.11 9.73 0.23
N LYS A 71 -23.98 9.66 -0.79
CA LYS A 71 -23.90 8.62 -1.84
C LYS A 71 -22.59 8.75 -2.61
N LEU A 72 -22.17 9.97 -2.94
CA LEU A 72 -20.91 10.20 -3.65
C LEU A 72 -19.68 9.78 -2.83
N LYS A 73 -19.65 10.05 -1.52
CA LYS A 73 -18.58 9.58 -0.61
C LYS A 73 -18.51 8.05 -0.58
N ASN A 74 -19.65 7.36 -0.55
CA ASN A 74 -19.69 5.90 -0.60
C ASN A 74 -19.17 5.35 -1.93
N ILE A 75 -19.53 5.99 -3.05
CA ILE A 75 -18.98 5.65 -4.38
C ILE A 75 -17.47 5.87 -4.40
N VAL A 76 -16.98 6.99 -3.87
CA VAL A 76 -15.54 7.28 -3.76
C VAL A 76 -14.83 6.18 -2.97
N LYS A 77 -15.37 5.79 -1.80
CA LYS A 77 -14.81 4.71 -0.98
C LYS A 77 -14.81 3.35 -1.69
N SER A 78 -15.81 3.08 -2.53
CA SER A 78 -15.90 1.81 -3.27
C SER A 78 -15.01 1.74 -4.51
N VAL A 79 -14.57 2.88 -5.06
CA VAL A 79 -13.70 2.92 -6.24
C VAL A 79 -12.24 3.28 -5.95
N ASN A 80 -11.96 3.99 -4.86
CA ASN A 80 -10.60 4.43 -4.56
C ASN A 80 -9.69 3.24 -4.28
N ASN A 81 -8.55 3.16 -4.96
CA ASN A 81 -7.55 2.09 -4.82
C ASN A 81 -8.11 0.66 -4.98
N ARG A 82 -9.22 0.49 -5.71
CA ARG A 82 -9.85 -0.81 -5.96
C ARG A 82 -9.95 -1.07 -7.47
N THR A 83 -9.83 -2.33 -7.87
CA THR A 83 -9.99 -2.77 -9.27
C THR A 83 -11.31 -3.52 -9.47
N GLY A 84 -11.74 -3.72 -10.72
CA GLY A 84 -12.91 -4.55 -11.04
C GLY A 84 -14.27 -3.84 -10.92
N VAL A 85 -14.30 -2.53 -10.68
CA VAL A 85 -15.54 -1.76 -10.59
C VAL A 85 -15.70 -0.87 -11.83
N SER A 86 -16.75 -1.11 -12.63
CA SER A 86 -17.08 -0.28 -13.79
C SER A 86 -18.06 0.84 -13.43
N GLN A 87 -17.98 1.97 -14.11
CA GLN A 87 -18.95 3.07 -13.91
C GLN A 87 -20.39 2.64 -14.25
N ARG A 88 -20.57 1.65 -15.14
CA ARG A 88 -21.87 1.05 -15.46
C ARG A 88 -22.44 0.25 -14.29
N LYS A 89 -21.59 -0.50 -13.58
CA LYS A 89 -21.99 -1.23 -12.36
C LYS A 89 -22.45 -0.26 -11.27
N ILE A 90 -21.64 0.75 -10.97
CA ILE A 90 -21.97 1.80 -9.99
C ILE A 90 -23.27 2.52 -10.36
N ALA A 91 -23.47 2.79 -11.65
CA ALA A 91 -24.68 3.42 -12.18
C ALA A 91 -25.93 2.57 -11.93
N LYS A 92 -25.85 1.25 -12.14
CA LYS A 92 -26.92 0.29 -11.83
C LYS A 92 -27.23 0.30 -10.32
N ASP A 93 -26.22 0.16 -9.47
CA ASP A 93 -26.39 0.13 -8.01
C ASP A 93 -26.95 1.46 -7.47
N SER A 94 -26.52 2.58 -8.08
CA SER A 94 -26.96 3.93 -7.69
C SER A 94 -28.25 4.38 -8.39
N HIS A 95 -28.83 3.55 -9.26
CA HIS A 95 -30.06 3.83 -10.02
C HIS A 95 -29.97 5.16 -10.81
N VAL A 96 -28.83 5.40 -11.46
CA VAL A 96 -28.59 6.59 -12.29
C VAL A 96 -27.92 6.21 -13.59
N HIS A 97 -27.99 7.09 -14.60
CA HIS A 97 -27.26 6.86 -15.84
C HIS A 97 -25.73 6.97 -15.64
N GLN A 98 -24.93 6.17 -16.36
CA GLN A 98 -23.47 6.14 -16.25
C GLN A 98 -22.81 7.53 -16.45
N SER A 99 -23.34 8.36 -17.36
CA SER A 99 -22.85 9.72 -17.56
C SER A 99 -23.00 10.61 -16.31
N THR A 100 -23.97 10.30 -15.44
CA THR A 100 -24.13 10.97 -14.14
C THR A 100 -22.99 10.58 -13.20
N ILE A 101 -22.62 9.30 -13.13
CA ILE A 101 -21.47 8.82 -12.34
C ILE A 101 -20.17 9.48 -12.83
N SER A 102 -19.90 9.39 -14.14
CA SER A 102 -18.70 9.98 -14.76
C SER A 102 -18.55 11.47 -14.45
N ARG A 103 -19.64 12.25 -14.64
CA ARG A 103 -19.65 13.69 -14.38
C ARG A 103 -19.39 14.01 -12.91
N ASN A 104 -20.00 13.27 -11.98
CA ASN A 104 -19.84 13.51 -10.55
C ASN A 104 -18.43 13.14 -10.07
N ILE A 105 -17.87 12.00 -10.49
CA ILE A 105 -16.48 11.63 -10.17
C ILE A 105 -15.51 12.67 -10.73
N ARG A 106 -15.67 13.09 -11.99
CA ARG A 106 -14.74 14.07 -12.60
C ARG A 106 -14.83 15.46 -11.97
N ARG A 107 -16.04 15.96 -11.70
CA ARG A 107 -16.27 17.37 -11.29
C ARG A 107 -16.32 17.59 -9.78
N ARG A 108 -16.69 16.59 -8.99
CA ARG A 108 -16.92 16.73 -7.53
C ARG A 108 -15.92 15.94 -6.69
N THR A 109 -15.00 15.20 -7.31
CA THR A 109 -13.99 14.41 -6.59
C THR A 109 -12.62 14.53 -7.26
N SER A 110 -11.58 14.16 -6.52
CA SER A 110 -10.20 14.08 -7.01
C SER A 110 -9.87 12.75 -7.71
N ILE A 111 -10.78 11.77 -7.68
CA ILE A 111 -10.55 10.45 -8.27
C ILE A 111 -10.51 10.56 -9.80
N ARG A 112 -9.52 9.91 -10.40
CA ARG A 112 -9.34 9.83 -11.84
C ARG A 112 -9.18 8.37 -12.25
N ILE A 113 -9.81 8.01 -13.36
CA ILE A 113 -9.58 6.72 -13.99
C ILE A 113 -8.18 6.72 -14.59
N ARG A 114 -7.42 5.66 -14.34
CA ARG A 114 -6.07 5.46 -14.88
C ARG A 114 -5.98 4.07 -15.48
N LYS A 115 -5.27 3.94 -16.60
CA LYS A 115 -4.98 2.63 -17.19
C LYS A 115 -3.99 1.89 -16.29
N ARG A 116 -4.32 0.65 -15.90
CA ARG A 116 -3.36 -0.20 -15.19
C ARG A 116 -2.17 -0.45 -16.11
N ARG A 117 -0.96 -0.29 -15.59
CA ARG A 117 0.26 -0.66 -16.30
C ARG A 117 0.38 -2.18 -16.27
N ILE A 118 0.85 -2.77 -17.37
CA ILE A 118 1.20 -4.19 -17.42
C ILE A 118 2.48 -4.34 -16.59
N ALA A 119 2.50 -5.33 -15.70
CA ALA A 119 3.67 -5.70 -14.93
C ALA A 119 3.78 -7.23 -14.96
N PRO A 120 5.00 -7.80 -15.01
CA PRO A 120 5.21 -9.24 -14.88
C PRO A 120 4.60 -9.75 -13.59
N LYS A 121 3.93 -10.90 -13.65
CA LYS A 121 3.46 -11.58 -12.44
C LYS A 121 4.69 -12.20 -11.76
N MET A 122 4.91 -11.86 -10.50
CA MET A 122 5.91 -12.48 -9.64
C MET A 122 5.16 -13.42 -8.72
N ASP A 123 5.50 -14.71 -8.76
CA ASP A 123 4.75 -15.75 -8.05
C ASP A 123 5.31 -16.02 -6.64
N SER A 124 6.52 -15.51 -6.32
CA SER A 124 7.13 -15.62 -4.99
C SER A 124 7.74 -14.31 -4.50
N ASP A 125 7.86 -14.18 -3.18
CA ASP A 125 8.53 -13.05 -2.51
C ASP A 125 9.97 -12.86 -2.99
N ASP A 126 10.69 -13.96 -3.24
CA ASP A 126 12.05 -13.92 -3.77
C ASP A 126 12.11 -13.37 -5.19
N GLN A 127 11.13 -13.71 -6.04
CA GLN A 127 11.00 -13.13 -7.37
C GLN A 127 10.69 -11.64 -7.33
N GLU A 128 10.03 -11.15 -6.27
CA GLU A 128 9.77 -9.72 -6.07
C GLU A 128 10.95 -8.95 -5.48
N LYS A 129 11.69 -9.57 -4.55
CA LYS A 129 12.85 -8.97 -3.86
C LYS A 129 14.11 -8.98 -4.72
N ARG A 130 14.33 -10.02 -5.53
CA ARG A 130 15.53 -10.16 -6.37
C ARG A 130 15.76 -9.00 -7.34
N PRO A 131 14.78 -8.55 -8.16
CA PRO A 131 14.93 -7.36 -9.01
C PRO A 131 15.38 -6.14 -8.21
N LYS A 132 14.75 -5.88 -7.06
CA LYS A 132 15.02 -4.68 -6.26
C LYS A 132 16.42 -4.70 -5.65
N ARG A 133 16.82 -5.83 -5.07
CA ARG A 133 18.19 -6.03 -4.55
C ARG A 133 19.24 -5.87 -5.64
N ASN A 134 18.99 -6.45 -6.81
CA ASN A 134 19.91 -6.39 -7.94
C ASN A 134 19.96 -4.99 -8.57
N CYS A 135 18.84 -4.26 -8.62
CA CYS A 135 18.81 -2.84 -8.97
C CYS A 135 19.71 -2.01 -8.04
N GLY A 136 19.65 -2.24 -6.72
CA GLY A 136 20.53 -1.54 -5.77
C GLY A 136 22.01 -1.90 -5.91
N LYS A 137 22.35 -3.13 -6.33
CA LYS A 137 23.74 -3.48 -6.67
C LYS A 137 24.21 -2.77 -7.95
N LEU A 138 23.37 -2.76 -8.98
CA LEU A 138 23.68 -2.09 -10.24
C LEU A 138 23.82 -0.58 -10.03
N TYR A 139 22.89 0.04 -9.30
CA TYR A 139 22.96 1.46 -8.92
C TYR A 139 24.29 1.81 -8.25
N ARG A 140 24.74 1.03 -7.26
CA ARG A 140 26.04 1.23 -6.60
C ARG A 140 27.24 1.09 -7.54
N LYS A 141 27.13 0.29 -8.60
CA LYS A 141 28.16 0.22 -9.65
C LYS A 141 28.16 1.52 -10.47
N LEU A 142 26.99 2.04 -10.84
CA LEU A 142 26.84 3.24 -11.68
C LEU A 142 27.28 4.53 -10.98
N LEU A 143 27.12 4.63 -9.65
CA LEU A 143 27.60 5.78 -8.86
C LEU A 143 29.09 6.13 -9.05
N ARG A 144 29.86 5.24 -9.68
CA ARG A 144 31.25 5.45 -10.07
C ARG A 144 31.40 6.29 -11.36
N GLY A 145 30.29 6.77 -11.94
CA GLY A 145 30.28 7.60 -13.14
C GLY A 145 30.37 6.82 -14.46
N PHE A 146 29.92 5.57 -14.48
CA PHE A 146 29.91 4.75 -15.70
C PHE A 146 28.74 5.11 -16.62
N ASP A 147 28.99 5.25 -17.93
CA ASP A 147 27.90 5.22 -18.92
C ASP A 147 27.37 3.80 -19.12
N LEU A 148 26.07 3.66 -19.30
CA LEU A 148 25.45 2.36 -19.54
C LEU A 148 25.34 2.06 -21.03
N ILE A 149 25.83 0.89 -21.43
CA ILE A 149 25.56 0.32 -22.74
C ILE A 149 24.52 -0.78 -22.55
N LEU A 150 23.36 -0.60 -23.14
CA LEU A 150 22.24 -1.54 -23.13
C LEU A 150 22.10 -2.16 -24.51
N ASP A 151 21.90 -3.47 -24.59
CA ASP A 151 21.42 -4.11 -25.80
C ASP A 151 20.07 -4.78 -25.57
N ASP A 152 19.40 -5.09 -26.68
CA ASP A 152 18.12 -5.79 -26.69
C ASP A 152 17.76 -6.29 -28.10
N GLU A 153 16.96 -7.35 -28.16
CA GLU A 153 16.32 -7.86 -29.38
C GLU A 153 14.84 -7.48 -29.45
N LYS A 154 14.39 -7.00 -30.61
CA LYS A 154 12.96 -6.88 -30.89
C LYS A 154 12.53 -7.66 -32.13
N TYR A 155 11.42 -8.38 -31.98
CA TYR A 155 10.78 -9.14 -33.05
C TYR A 155 9.62 -8.35 -33.65
N PHE A 156 9.65 -8.15 -34.95
CA PHE A 156 8.60 -7.53 -35.74
C PHE A 156 7.96 -8.57 -36.67
N LYS A 157 6.63 -8.60 -36.74
CA LYS A 157 5.93 -9.48 -37.69
C LYS A 157 5.96 -8.84 -39.08
N LEU A 158 6.07 -9.65 -40.13
CA LEU A 158 6.11 -9.15 -41.52
C LEU A 158 4.76 -8.65 -42.09
N THR A 159 3.66 -8.71 -41.33
CA THR A 159 2.36 -8.17 -41.76
C THR A 159 2.02 -6.89 -41.02
N GLY A 160 1.54 -5.87 -41.75
CA GLY A 160 1.19 -4.52 -41.28
C GLY A 160 0.05 -4.40 -40.25
N ASP A 161 -0.45 -5.52 -39.74
CA ASP A 161 -1.41 -5.54 -38.63
C ASP A 161 -0.72 -5.34 -37.25
N ASN A 162 0.54 -4.87 -37.21
CA ASN A 162 1.30 -4.67 -35.98
C ASN A 162 0.90 -3.39 -35.24
N VAL A 163 0.30 -2.43 -35.94
CA VAL A 163 -0.10 -1.17 -35.33
C VAL A 163 -1.41 -1.37 -34.57
N ASN A 164 -1.35 -1.35 -33.24
CA ASN A 164 -2.51 -1.44 -32.32
C ASN A 164 -3.62 -0.42 -32.62
N CYS A 165 -3.36 0.60 -33.43
CA CYS A 165 -4.26 1.71 -33.71
C CYS A 165 -5.35 1.37 -34.75
N ASN A 166 -5.22 0.30 -35.54
CA ASN A 166 -6.14 -0.05 -36.63
C ASN A 166 -6.92 -1.36 -36.44
N GLN A 167 -7.13 -1.80 -35.19
CA GLN A 167 -7.82 -3.06 -34.87
C GLN A 167 -9.36 -2.94 -34.78
N PHE A 168 -9.92 -1.77 -35.11
CA PHE A 168 -11.36 -1.53 -35.07
C PHE A 168 -11.94 -1.58 -36.48
N PHE A 169 -13.08 -2.25 -36.65
CA PHE A 169 -13.90 -2.14 -37.85
C PHE A 169 -15.18 -1.38 -37.51
N TYR A 170 -15.62 -0.54 -38.44
CA TYR A 170 -16.91 0.13 -38.35
C TYR A 170 -17.95 -0.72 -39.07
N SER A 171 -19.09 -0.97 -38.43
CA SER A 171 -20.26 -1.57 -39.09
C SER A 171 -21.55 -0.98 -38.53
N THR A 172 -22.55 -0.81 -39.38
CA THR A 172 -23.93 -0.49 -38.99
C THR A 172 -24.62 -1.69 -38.35
N ASP A 173 -24.27 -2.90 -38.80
CA ASP A 173 -24.69 -4.17 -38.21
C ASP A 173 -23.48 -5.14 -38.19
N PRO A 174 -23.00 -5.54 -37.00
CA PRO A 174 -21.91 -6.51 -36.91
C PRO A 174 -22.21 -7.83 -37.63
N THR A 175 -23.47 -8.23 -37.81
CA THR A 175 -23.81 -9.52 -38.43
C THR A 175 -23.57 -9.53 -39.95
N THR A 176 -23.66 -8.38 -40.61
CA THR A 176 -23.50 -8.25 -42.08
C THR A 176 -22.06 -8.11 -42.53
N ALA A 177 -21.13 -7.77 -41.64
CA ALA A 177 -19.71 -7.67 -41.97
C ALA A 177 -19.13 -9.05 -42.39
N SER A 178 -18.26 -9.07 -43.40
CA SER A 178 -17.61 -10.31 -43.84
C SER A 178 -16.70 -10.87 -42.75
N THR A 179 -16.48 -12.19 -42.78
CA THR A 179 -15.60 -12.88 -41.83
C THR A 179 -14.17 -12.33 -41.83
N ASP A 180 -13.66 -11.88 -42.98
CA ASP A 180 -12.33 -11.29 -43.09
C ASP A 180 -12.22 -9.90 -42.45
N ILE A 181 -13.33 -9.16 -42.32
CA ILE A 181 -13.39 -7.88 -41.61
C ILE A 181 -13.59 -8.10 -40.11
N LYS A 182 -14.43 -9.06 -39.74
CA LYS A 182 -14.73 -9.41 -38.34
C LYS A 182 -13.54 -10.06 -37.63
N PHE A 183 -12.82 -10.92 -38.33
CA PHE A 183 -11.79 -11.77 -37.76
C PHE A 183 -10.46 -11.52 -38.45
N ARG A 184 -9.50 -11.03 -37.68
CA ARG A 184 -8.09 -11.04 -38.08
C ARG A 184 -7.58 -12.47 -38.07
N LYS A 185 -7.17 -12.96 -39.24
CA LYS A 185 -6.55 -14.29 -39.37
C LYS A 185 -5.05 -14.17 -39.13
N GLU A 186 -4.56 -14.71 -38.01
CA GLU A 186 -3.12 -14.79 -37.71
C GLU A 186 -2.57 -16.20 -38.00
N LYS A 187 -1.44 -16.29 -38.70
CA LYS A 187 -0.72 -17.57 -38.87
C LYS A 187 0.03 -17.90 -37.57
N LYS A 188 -0.15 -19.12 -37.06
CA LYS A 188 0.48 -19.62 -35.80
C LYS A 188 2.00 -19.46 -35.77
N PHE A 189 2.68 -19.60 -36.91
CA PHE A 189 4.13 -19.46 -37.06
C PHE A 189 4.49 -18.49 -38.18
N GLN A 190 4.08 -17.24 -38.01
CA GLN A 190 4.41 -16.22 -38.98
C GLN A 190 5.92 -15.89 -38.99
N ALA A 191 6.48 -15.64 -40.16
CA ALA A 191 7.83 -15.14 -40.31
C ALA A 191 7.98 -13.77 -39.61
N LYS A 192 9.07 -13.64 -38.84
CA LYS A 192 9.39 -12.43 -38.08
C LYS A 192 10.76 -11.93 -38.51
N ILE A 193 10.91 -10.62 -38.50
CA ILE A 193 12.22 -9.98 -38.51
C ILE A 193 12.60 -9.77 -37.06
N MET A 194 13.83 -10.11 -36.73
CA MET A 194 14.43 -9.78 -35.46
C MET A 194 15.49 -8.73 -35.68
N ILE A 195 15.47 -7.72 -34.83
CA ILE A 195 16.40 -6.60 -34.87
C ILE A 195 17.12 -6.56 -33.53
N TRP A 196 18.44 -6.50 -33.57
CA TRP A 196 19.28 -6.28 -32.39
C TRP A 196 20.05 -4.97 -32.55
N MET A 197 20.20 -4.24 -31.45
CA MET A 197 21.07 -3.07 -31.37
C MET A 197 21.54 -2.84 -29.94
N ALA A 198 22.68 -2.15 -29.80
CA ALA A 198 23.15 -1.60 -28.54
C ALA A 198 23.00 -0.08 -28.53
N VAL A 199 22.68 0.50 -27.37
CA VAL A 199 22.43 1.92 -27.16
C VAL A 199 23.08 2.39 -25.86
N SER A 200 23.60 3.61 -25.87
CA SER A 200 24.17 4.28 -24.70
C SER A 200 23.93 5.79 -24.81
N SER A 201 24.28 6.57 -23.79
CA SER A 201 24.13 8.02 -23.87
C SER A 201 24.89 8.63 -25.07
N MET A 202 26.00 8.00 -25.46
CA MET A 202 26.90 8.43 -26.54
C MET A 202 26.43 8.10 -27.96
N GLY A 203 25.55 7.10 -28.13
CA GLY A 203 25.14 6.69 -29.48
C GLY A 203 24.40 5.35 -29.56
N ILE A 204 24.23 4.86 -30.78
CA ILE A 204 23.62 3.58 -31.12
C ILE A 204 24.59 2.79 -32.00
N SER A 205 24.72 1.48 -31.76
CA SER A 205 25.52 0.59 -32.58
C SER A 205 24.95 0.45 -33.99
N ASN A 206 25.71 -0.21 -34.87
CA ASN A 206 25.10 -0.76 -36.08
C ASN A 206 24.03 -1.79 -35.68
N VAL A 207 22.95 -1.86 -36.46
CA VAL A 207 21.83 -2.79 -36.22
C VAL A 207 22.12 -4.15 -36.84
N TYR A 208 21.70 -5.23 -36.18
CA TYR A 208 21.65 -6.55 -36.79
C TYR A 208 20.21 -6.87 -37.14
N VAL A 209 19.95 -7.22 -38.38
CA VAL A 209 18.61 -7.61 -38.84
C VAL A 209 18.67 -9.03 -39.35
N TYR A 210 17.79 -9.88 -38.84
CA TYR A 210 17.76 -11.30 -39.18
C TYR A 210 16.32 -11.78 -39.39
N ASN A 211 16.08 -12.50 -40.49
CA ASN A 211 14.81 -13.18 -40.73
C ASN A 211 14.74 -14.41 -39.82
N SER A 212 14.18 -14.20 -38.62
CA SER A 212 14.14 -15.20 -37.58
C SER A 212 12.95 -16.15 -37.76
N LYS A 213 13.27 -17.45 -37.77
CA LYS A 213 12.31 -18.53 -37.46
C LYS A 213 12.40 -18.96 -35.99
N GLN A 214 13.51 -18.64 -35.32
CA GLN A 214 13.85 -19.09 -33.97
C GLN A 214 14.63 -18.00 -33.21
N ALA A 215 14.66 -18.10 -31.88
CA ALA A 215 15.42 -17.19 -31.02
C ALA A 215 16.92 -17.16 -31.39
N ILE A 216 17.61 -16.05 -31.07
CA ILE A 216 19.06 -15.96 -31.25
C ILE A 216 19.74 -17.08 -30.44
N ASN A 217 20.66 -17.80 -31.07
CA ASN A 217 21.56 -18.71 -30.38
C ASN A 217 22.87 -18.00 -29.99
N GLN A 218 23.63 -18.62 -29.09
CA GLN A 218 24.88 -18.06 -28.59
C GLN A 218 25.88 -17.68 -29.71
N ASP A 219 25.96 -18.46 -30.79
CA ASP A 219 26.93 -18.23 -31.86
C ASP A 219 26.57 -17.01 -32.70
N THR A 220 25.28 -16.85 -32.99
CA THR A 220 24.77 -15.67 -33.70
C THR A 220 24.94 -14.42 -32.84
N TYR A 221 24.63 -14.51 -31.53
CA TYR A 221 24.84 -13.40 -30.61
C TYR A 221 26.32 -13.00 -30.56
N LEU A 222 27.22 -13.96 -30.36
CA LEU A 222 28.66 -13.73 -30.30
C LEU A 222 29.22 -13.11 -31.59
N ASN A 223 28.88 -13.69 -32.75
CA ASN A 223 29.48 -13.29 -34.02
C ASN A 223 28.86 -12.03 -34.61
N GLU A 224 27.53 -11.92 -34.58
CA GLU A 224 26.83 -10.79 -35.21
C GLU A 224 26.62 -9.63 -34.26
N CYS A 225 26.25 -9.89 -33.01
CA CYS A 225 25.89 -8.83 -32.06
C CYS A 225 27.13 -8.33 -31.32
N ILE A 226 27.91 -9.22 -30.71
CA ILE A 226 29.09 -8.83 -29.95
C ILE A 226 30.24 -8.40 -30.88
N ASN A 227 30.76 -9.31 -31.70
CA ASN A 227 31.99 -9.09 -32.45
C ASN A 227 31.86 -8.02 -33.53
N LYS A 228 30.78 -8.03 -34.32
CA LYS A 228 30.61 -7.13 -35.47
C LYS A 228 29.97 -5.79 -35.14
N ARG A 229 29.34 -5.64 -33.96
CA ARG A 229 28.52 -4.45 -33.66
C ARG A 229 28.83 -3.83 -32.30
N LEU A 230 28.75 -4.59 -31.21
CA LEU A 230 29.03 -4.07 -29.86
C LEU A 230 30.49 -3.62 -29.72
N LEU A 231 31.46 -4.46 -30.09
CA LEU A 231 32.88 -4.14 -29.92
C LEU A 231 33.30 -2.90 -30.75
N PRO A 232 32.96 -2.79 -32.06
CA PRO A 232 33.24 -1.57 -32.82
C PRO A 232 32.52 -0.34 -32.27
N PHE A 233 31.31 -0.51 -31.72
CA PHE A 233 30.58 0.58 -31.09
C PHE A 233 31.28 1.10 -29.83
N ILE A 234 31.74 0.19 -28.97
CA ILE A 234 32.53 0.52 -27.78
C ILE A 234 33.83 1.24 -28.19
N GLU A 235 34.56 0.69 -29.14
CA GLU A 235 35.82 1.27 -29.63
C GLU A 235 35.63 2.68 -30.20
N LYS A 236 34.47 2.95 -30.82
CA LYS A 236 34.16 4.26 -31.38
C LYS A 236 33.69 5.28 -30.34
N HIS A 237 32.87 4.87 -29.37
CA HIS A 237 32.13 5.81 -28.51
C HIS A 237 32.56 5.81 -27.04
N HIS A 238 33.31 4.79 -26.59
CA HIS A 238 33.58 4.50 -25.17
C HIS A 238 35.08 4.25 -24.89
N GLN A 239 35.96 4.94 -25.60
CA GLN A 239 37.42 4.79 -25.51
C GLN A 239 38.00 5.10 -24.12
N ASN A 240 37.29 5.90 -23.32
CA ASN A 240 37.70 6.27 -21.98
C ASN A 240 37.57 5.11 -20.97
N GLY A 241 36.97 3.97 -21.36
CA GLY A 241 36.76 2.82 -20.48
C GLY A 241 35.71 3.03 -19.37
N ASN A 242 35.07 4.20 -19.32
CA ASN A 242 34.09 4.56 -18.29
C ASN A 242 32.68 4.16 -18.71
N TYR A 243 32.49 2.85 -18.92
CA TYR A 243 31.19 2.30 -19.25
C TYR A 243 30.94 0.96 -18.55
N LEU A 244 29.69 0.52 -18.58
CA LEU A 244 29.28 -0.80 -18.12
C LEU A 244 28.28 -1.39 -19.12
N PHE A 245 28.58 -2.57 -19.65
CA PHE A 245 27.67 -3.30 -20.54
C PHE A 245 26.63 -4.07 -19.73
N TRP A 246 25.35 -3.86 -20.05
CA TRP A 246 24.23 -4.46 -19.34
C TRP A 246 23.22 -5.09 -20.30
N SER A 247 23.48 -6.35 -20.64
CA SER A 247 22.55 -7.21 -21.36
C SER A 247 21.38 -7.66 -20.51
N ASP A 248 20.31 -8.13 -21.15
CA ASP A 248 19.22 -8.81 -20.45
C ASP A 248 19.66 -10.21 -19.97
N LEU A 249 18.74 -10.97 -19.35
CA LEU A 249 18.99 -12.31 -18.80
C LEU A 249 18.79 -13.47 -19.80
N ALA A 250 18.82 -13.20 -21.12
CA ALA A 250 18.75 -14.27 -22.10
C ALA A 250 19.92 -15.25 -21.96
N SER A 251 19.64 -16.54 -22.17
CA SER A 251 20.64 -17.61 -22.02
C SER A 251 21.84 -17.44 -22.96
N ALA A 252 21.61 -16.93 -24.17
CA ALA A 252 22.66 -16.65 -25.14
C ALA A 252 23.67 -15.60 -24.65
N HIS A 253 23.22 -14.60 -23.88
CA HIS A 253 24.05 -13.48 -23.43
C HIS A 253 25.04 -13.89 -22.34
N TYR A 254 24.66 -14.91 -21.57
CA TYR A 254 25.46 -15.46 -20.49
C TYR A 254 26.09 -16.81 -20.84
N SER A 255 26.16 -17.17 -22.12
CA SER A 255 26.91 -18.35 -22.54
C SER A 255 28.40 -18.20 -22.19
N LYS A 256 29.09 -19.34 -22.02
CA LYS A 256 30.51 -19.36 -21.67
C LYS A 256 31.35 -18.62 -22.74
N SER A 257 31.10 -18.88 -24.02
CA SER A 257 31.84 -18.27 -25.12
C SER A 257 31.66 -16.75 -25.20
N VAL A 258 30.47 -16.25 -24.88
CA VAL A 258 30.21 -14.80 -24.85
C VAL A 258 30.91 -14.14 -23.66
N GLN A 259 30.83 -14.73 -22.46
CA GLN A 259 31.50 -14.20 -21.28
C GLN A 259 33.03 -14.21 -21.42
N GLU A 260 33.60 -15.28 -21.97
CA GLU A 260 35.03 -15.37 -22.30
C GLU A 260 35.41 -14.27 -23.28
N ARG A 261 34.63 -14.07 -24.35
CA ARG A 261 34.91 -13.02 -25.33
C ARG A 261 34.87 -11.61 -24.75
N LEU A 262 33.88 -11.30 -23.91
CA LEU A 262 33.78 -10.00 -23.24
C LEU A 262 34.97 -9.79 -22.30
N SER A 263 35.39 -10.83 -21.58
CA SER A 263 36.54 -10.80 -20.68
C SER A 263 37.86 -10.61 -21.44
N GLU A 264 38.08 -11.35 -22.53
CA GLU A 264 39.23 -11.18 -23.44
C GLU A 264 39.36 -9.75 -23.96
N LYS A 265 38.22 -9.11 -24.22
CA LYS A 265 38.14 -7.75 -24.74
C LYS A 265 38.09 -6.68 -23.65
N ASN A 266 38.26 -7.08 -22.39
CA ASN A 266 38.20 -6.20 -21.22
C ASN A 266 36.92 -5.36 -21.17
N VAL A 267 35.81 -5.92 -21.63
CA VAL A 267 34.50 -5.26 -21.62
C VAL A 267 33.89 -5.47 -20.22
N PRO A 268 33.75 -4.44 -19.38
CA PRO A 268 33.05 -4.58 -18.10
C PRO A 268 31.57 -4.87 -18.36
N PHE A 269 31.03 -5.94 -17.77
CA PHE A 269 29.63 -6.33 -17.94
C PHE A 269 28.93 -6.69 -16.62
N VAL A 270 27.60 -6.59 -16.60
CA VAL A 270 26.77 -7.01 -15.46
C VAL A 270 26.68 -8.54 -15.44
N ILE A 271 27.28 -9.17 -14.42
CA ILE A 271 27.18 -10.62 -14.22
C ILE A 271 25.74 -11.07 -13.92
N CYS A 272 25.37 -12.28 -14.35
CA CYS A 272 24.01 -12.84 -14.23
C CYS A 272 23.44 -12.77 -12.79
N LYS A 273 24.28 -13.03 -11.78
CA LYS A 273 23.87 -12.98 -10.36
C LYS A 273 23.43 -11.59 -9.91
N ASP A 274 24.01 -10.54 -10.49
CA ASP A 274 23.75 -9.14 -10.13
C ASP A 274 22.77 -8.45 -11.09
N ASN A 275 22.43 -9.09 -12.22
CA ASN A 275 21.50 -8.54 -13.20
C ASN A 275 20.06 -8.57 -12.63
N PRO A 276 19.36 -7.42 -12.55
CA PRO A 276 17.98 -7.40 -12.09
C PRO A 276 17.03 -8.01 -13.16
N PRO A 277 16.31 -9.11 -12.85
CA PRO A 277 15.34 -9.67 -13.78
C PRO A 277 14.10 -8.77 -13.91
N ASN A 278 13.44 -8.80 -15.06
CA ASN A 278 12.09 -8.26 -15.27
C ASN A 278 11.93 -6.77 -14.93
N VAL A 279 12.90 -5.93 -15.30
CA VAL A 279 12.85 -4.47 -15.08
C VAL A 279 12.87 -3.64 -16.38
N PRO A 280 11.97 -3.89 -17.35
CA PRO A 280 11.95 -3.14 -18.62
C PRO A 280 11.77 -1.63 -18.43
N GLN A 281 11.15 -1.19 -17.32
CA GLN A 281 10.94 0.22 -17.01
C GLN A 281 12.23 1.03 -16.80
N VAL A 282 13.37 0.37 -16.54
CA VAL A 282 14.69 1.02 -16.40
C VAL A 282 15.61 0.74 -17.58
N ARG A 283 15.06 0.20 -18.68
CA ARG A 283 15.78 -0.05 -19.93
C ARG A 283 15.26 0.91 -21.00
N PRO A 284 15.86 2.11 -21.17
CA PRO A 284 15.44 3.07 -22.19
C PRO A 284 15.36 2.53 -23.63
N ILE A 285 16.11 1.47 -23.96
CA ILE A 285 16.01 0.78 -25.26
C ILE A 285 14.58 0.29 -25.56
N GLU A 286 13.81 -0.11 -24.54
CA GLU A 286 12.39 -0.48 -24.66
C GLU A 286 11.53 0.71 -25.10
N THR A 287 11.85 1.91 -24.63
CA THR A 287 11.17 3.14 -25.05
C THR A 287 11.55 3.49 -26.48
N LEU A 288 12.83 3.36 -26.85
CA LEU A 288 13.30 3.54 -28.21
C LEU A 288 12.57 2.60 -29.19
N TRP A 289 12.41 1.33 -28.82
CA TRP A 289 11.66 0.36 -29.60
C TRP A 289 10.20 0.75 -29.81
N ASN A 290 9.53 1.26 -28.78
CA ASN A 290 8.13 1.71 -28.89
C ASN A 290 7.99 2.93 -29.82
N LEU A 291 9.00 3.81 -29.85
CA LEU A 291 9.02 4.98 -30.73
C LEU A 291 9.32 4.60 -32.19
N LEU A 292 10.25 3.66 -32.40
CA LEU A 292 10.53 3.10 -33.72
C LEU A 292 9.30 2.41 -34.31
N GLU A 293 8.54 1.68 -33.49
CA GLU A 293 7.30 1.04 -33.92
C GLU A 293 6.20 2.04 -34.31
N GLN A 294 6.25 3.26 -33.78
CA GLN A 294 5.28 4.34 -34.09
C GLN A 294 5.66 5.16 -35.34
N LYS A 295 6.96 5.31 -35.65
CA LYS A 295 7.43 6.07 -36.82
C LYS A 295 7.51 5.16 -38.07
N ASP A 296 6.38 4.96 -38.75
CA ASP A 296 6.29 4.39 -40.11
C ASP A 296 7.06 3.08 -40.34
N PHE A 297 7.07 2.19 -39.34
CA PHE A 297 7.71 0.88 -39.46
C PHE A 297 7.15 0.05 -40.62
N ASP A 298 5.88 0.21 -40.97
CA ASP A 298 5.25 -0.50 -42.10
C ASP A 298 5.85 -0.07 -43.46
N GLN A 299 6.25 1.20 -43.59
CA GLN A 299 6.92 1.70 -44.80
C GLN A 299 8.34 1.12 -44.89
N TRP A 300 9.06 1.08 -43.77
CA TRP A 300 10.36 0.43 -43.69
C TRP A 300 10.29 -1.08 -43.99
N LEU A 301 9.29 -1.78 -43.45
CA LEU A 301 9.08 -3.21 -43.66
C LEU A 301 8.87 -3.55 -45.14
N SER A 302 8.18 -2.66 -45.84
CA SER A 302 7.96 -2.76 -47.29
C SER A 302 9.27 -2.55 -48.08
N SER A 303 10.13 -1.63 -47.65
CA SER A 303 11.46 -1.41 -48.24
C SER A 303 12.47 -2.51 -47.90
N TYR A 304 12.37 -3.13 -46.71
CA TYR A 304 13.23 -4.24 -46.27
C TYR A 304 13.13 -5.45 -47.19
N GLN A 305 11.94 -5.74 -47.71
CA GLN A 305 11.74 -6.83 -48.67
C GLN A 305 12.46 -6.58 -50.01
N GLN A 306 12.86 -5.35 -50.30
CA GLN A 306 13.49 -4.95 -51.57
C GLN A 306 15.01 -4.72 -51.44
N ILE A 307 15.52 -4.17 -50.32
CA ILE A 307 16.95 -3.82 -50.16
C ILE A 307 17.42 -4.01 -48.70
N PHE A 308 18.15 -5.10 -48.42
CA PHE A 308 18.57 -5.48 -47.06
C PHE A 308 19.54 -4.48 -46.41
N GLU A 309 20.63 -4.09 -47.09
CA GLU A 309 21.69 -3.25 -46.51
C GLU A 309 21.25 -1.79 -46.31
N SER A 310 20.58 -1.21 -47.31
CA SER A 310 20.01 0.15 -47.21
C SER A 310 19.02 0.26 -46.04
N SER A 311 18.25 -0.81 -45.79
CA SER A 311 17.27 -0.86 -44.71
C SER A 311 17.91 -0.87 -43.32
N GLN A 312 19.07 -1.52 -43.14
CA GLN A 312 19.79 -1.50 -41.86
C GLN A 312 20.30 -0.10 -41.52
N LYS A 313 20.92 0.57 -42.50
CA LYS A 313 21.43 1.93 -42.33
C LYS A 313 20.31 2.93 -42.03
N HIS A 314 19.22 2.85 -42.79
CA HIS A 314 18.07 3.72 -42.57
C HIS A 314 17.46 3.54 -41.17
N LEU A 315 17.33 2.30 -40.70
CA LEU A 315 16.82 2.03 -39.35
C LEU A 315 17.74 2.59 -38.27
N GLN A 316 19.06 2.45 -38.45
CA GLN A 316 20.05 3.02 -37.54
C GLN A 316 19.94 4.55 -37.49
N GLU A 317 19.82 5.21 -38.65
CA GLU A 317 19.66 6.67 -38.76
C GLU A 317 18.37 7.14 -38.07
N GLN A 318 17.25 6.45 -38.28
CA GLN A 318 16.00 6.76 -37.58
C GLN A 318 16.13 6.58 -36.07
N ALA A 319 16.77 5.50 -35.60
CA ALA A 319 16.98 5.26 -34.18
C ALA A 319 17.84 6.37 -33.56
N ILE A 320 18.88 6.82 -34.26
CA ILE A 320 19.75 7.93 -33.84
C ILE A 320 18.94 9.24 -33.79
N ALA A 321 18.13 9.52 -34.82
CA ALA A 321 17.27 10.71 -34.85
C ALA A 321 16.29 10.71 -33.69
N ILE A 322 15.58 9.60 -33.43
CA ILE A 322 14.65 9.46 -32.31
C ILE A 322 15.36 9.67 -30.97
N LYS A 323 16.53 9.06 -30.76
CA LYS A 323 17.34 9.27 -29.55
C LYS A 323 17.71 10.74 -29.36
N ASN A 324 18.07 11.43 -30.44
CA ASN A 324 18.54 12.82 -30.38
C ASN A 324 17.40 13.85 -30.29
N GLU A 325 16.24 13.56 -30.84
CA GLU A 325 15.06 14.45 -30.85
C GLU A 325 14.17 14.27 -29.61
N ASN A 326 14.13 13.06 -29.03
CA ASN A 326 13.20 12.75 -27.93
C ASN A 326 13.80 13.10 -26.57
N GLU A 327 13.45 14.27 -26.05
CA GLU A 327 13.90 14.77 -24.73
C GLU A 327 13.60 13.78 -23.58
N GLN A 328 12.44 13.13 -23.60
CA GLN A 328 12.05 12.18 -22.56
C GLN A 328 12.93 10.93 -22.58
N LEU A 329 13.27 10.41 -23.76
CA LEU A 329 14.18 9.28 -23.91
C LEU A 329 15.59 9.64 -23.41
N GLN A 330 16.10 10.82 -23.78
CA GLN A 330 17.39 11.30 -23.27
C GLN A 330 17.40 11.46 -21.75
N LYS A 331 16.33 12.04 -21.20
CA LYS A 331 16.16 12.14 -19.75
C LYS A 331 16.15 10.75 -19.12
N ASN A 332 15.41 9.79 -19.69
CA ASN A 332 15.38 8.43 -19.17
C ASN A 332 16.76 7.75 -19.19
N MET A 333 17.58 8.01 -20.22
CA MET A 333 18.95 7.47 -20.31
C MET A 333 19.91 8.10 -19.30
N LYS A 334 19.79 9.40 -19.03
CA LYS A 334 20.60 10.07 -18.01
C LYS A 334 20.15 9.75 -16.59
N ASP A 335 18.86 9.47 -16.39
CA ASP A 335 18.24 9.29 -15.09
C ASP A 335 18.11 7.80 -14.68
N ILE A 336 18.80 6.88 -15.36
CA ILE A 336 18.75 5.44 -15.05
C ILE A 336 19.11 5.19 -13.59
N GLU A 337 20.09 5.92 -13.04
CA GLU A 337 20.50 5.82 -11.65
C GLU A 337 19.33 6.10 -10.68
N SER A 338 18.62 7.22 -10.87
CA SER A 338 17.45 7.55 -10.05
C SER A 338 16.33 6.52 -10.24
N GLN A 339 16.13 6.00 -11.44
CA GLN A 339 15.14 4.96 -11.70
C GLN A 339 15.46 3.66 -10.96
N LEU A 340 16.73 3.24 -10.95
CA LEU A 340 17.20 2.08 -10.18
C LEU A 340 17.03 2.30 -8.67
N ARG A 341 17.36 3.51 -8.19
CA ARG A 341 17.17 3.91 -6.78
C ARG A 341 15.70 3.87 -6.37
N ASN A 342 14.79 4.40 -7.19
CA ASN A 342 13.35 4.39 -6.92
C ASN A 342 12.79 2.96 -6.82
N ILE A 343 13.33 2.00 -7.60
CA ILE A 343 12.93 0.58 -7.51
C ILE A 343 13.45 -0.06 -6.22
N GLN A 344 14.64 0.31 -5.77
CA GLN A 344 15.20 -0.12 -4.49
C GLN A 344 14.35 0.40 -3.31
N GLU A 345 14.09 1.71 -3.25
CA GLU A 345 13.41 2.37 -2.12
C GLU A 345 11.96 1.90 -1.89
N ALA A 346 11.30 1.39 -2.94
CA ALA A 346 9.94 0.87 -2.83
C ALA A 346 9.78 -0.34 -1.88
N VAL A 347 10.89 -0.93 -1.40
CA VAL A 347 10.88 -1.98 -0.35
C VAL A 347 11.42 -1.50 0.99
N GLU A 348 12.48 -0.70 1.01
CA GLU A 348 13.07 -0.20 2.25
C GLU A 348 12.05 0.61 3.07
N CYS A 349 11.22 1.45 2.44
CA CYS A 349 10.16 2.18 3.15
C CYS A 349 9.07 1.29 3.77
N LYS A 350 8.83 0.08 3.24
CA LYS A 350 7.87 -0.86 3.83
C LYS A 350 8.50 -1.64 4.98
N GLU A 351 9.75 -2.07 4.82
CA GLU A 351 10.48 -2.80 5.85
C GLU A 351 10.81 -1.90 7.05
N GLU A 352 11.20 -0.64 6.84
CA GLU A 352 11.41 0.33 7.92
C GLU A 352 10.11 0.68 8.65
N ALA A 353 8.99 0.83 7.91
CA ALA A 353 7.69 1.06 8.53
C ALA A 353 7.25 -0.13 9.39
N LEU A 354 7.41 -1.36 8.88
CA LEU A 354 7.12 -2.59 9.63
C LEU A 354 8.05 -2.76 10.83
N LEU A 355 9.35 -2.47 10.68
CA LEU A 355 10.33 -2.55 11.77
C LEU A 355 10.06 -1.51 12.86
N THR A 356 9.62 -0.31 12.48
CA THR A 356 9.20 0.74 13.43
C THR A 356 7.94 0.31 14.18
N GLU A 357 6.96 -0.27 13.47
CA GLU A 357 5.77 -0.83 14.10
C GLU A 357 6.10 -1.99 15.05
N LEU A 358 7.02 -2.88 14.66
CA LEU A 358 7.48 -4.01 15.48
C LEU A 358 8.18 -3.52 16.76
N LYS A 359 9.12 -2.57 16.65
CA LYS A 359 9.80 -1.97 17.79
C LYS A 359 8.84 -1.29 18.76
N SER A 360 7.79 -0.65 18.23
CA SER A 360 6.74 -0.05 19.06
C SER A 360 5.93 -1.10 19.82
N LYS A 361 5.68 -2.27 19.20
CA LYS A 361 4.97 -3.38 19.86
C LYS A 361 5.85 -4.06 20.91
N ASP A 362 7.14 -4.25 20.64
CA ASP A 362 8.10 -4.81 21.60
C ASP A 362 8.25 -3.91 22.84
N ALA A 363 8.32 -2.58 22.65
CA ALA A 363 8.36 -1.64 23.77
C ALA A 363 7.08 -1.68 24.63
N ALA A 364 5.92 -1.86 24.00
CA ALA A 364 4.66 -2.03 24.73
C ALA A 364 4.63 -3.34 25.53
N LEU A 365 5.10 -4.45 24.94
CA LEU A 365 5.22 -5.74 25.63
C LEU A 365 6.16 -5.66 26.84
N GLU A 366 7.29 -4.98 26.71
CA GLU A 366 8.24 -4.83 27.81
C GLU A 366 7.68 -3.97 28.95
N SER A 367 6.90 -2.93 28.62
CA SER A 367 6.16 -2.15 29.62
C SER A 367 5.17 -3.02 30.40
N ILE A 368 4.41 -3.89 29.70
CA ILE A 368 3.44 -4.79 30.33
C ILE A 368 4.14 -5.83 31.22
N ARG A 369 5.29 -6.36 30.80
CA ARG A 369 6.10 -7.29 31.62
C ARG A 369 6.57 -6.65 32.92
N ASN A 370 7.11 -5.44 32.85
CA ASN A 370 7.57 -4.70 34.03
C ASN A 370 6.41 -4.45 35.02
N GLU A 371 5.23 -4.11 34.51
CA GLU A 371 4.03 -3.91 35.35
C GLU A 371 3.60 -5.21 36.04
N ASN A 372 3.62 -6.34 35.31
CA ASN A 372 3.32 -7.65 35.88
C ASN A 372 4.34 -8.07 36.94
N ASP A 373 5.64 -7.83 36.73
CA ASP A 373 6.69 -8.10 37.71
C ASP A 373 6.51 -7.27 39.00
N GLN A 374 6.13 -6.00 38.86
CA GLN A 374 5.80 -5.15 40.00
C GLN A 374 4.62 -5.70 40.80
N LEU A 375 3.52 -6.06 40.11
CA LEU A 375 2.33 -6.64 40.74
C LEU A 375 2.62 -7.98 41.42
N ASN A 376 3.43 -8.83 40.81
CA ASN A 376 3.87 -10.08 41.43
C ASN A 376 4.68 -9.82 42.71
N GLY A 377 5.53 -8.79 42.71
CA GLY A 377 6.24 -8.32 43.89
C GLY A 377 5.30 -7.84 45.00
N GLU A 378 4.25 -7.09 44.67
CA GLU A 378 3.23 -6.62 45.61
C GLU A 378 2.39 -7.78 46.17
N LEU A 379 1.96 -8.72 45.33
CA LEU A 379 1.26 -9.93 45.75
C LEU A 379 2.10 -10.76 46.72
N GLN A 380 3.40 -10.89 46.48
CA GLN A 380 4.27 -11.62 47.39
C GLN A 380 4.43 -10.90 48.74
N ARG A 381 4.49 -9.56 48.75
CA ARG A 381 4.49 -8.78 50.00
C ARG A 381 3.19 -8.97 50.78
N LEU A 382 2.05 -8.89 50.12
CA LEU A 382 0.74 -9.10 50.74
C LEU A 382 0.60 -10.52 51.31
N ARG A 383 1.05 -11.56 50.59
CA ARG A 383 1.07 -12.94 51.09
C ARG A 383 1.88 -13.08 52.37
N ASN A 384 3.08 -12.48 52.42
CA ASN A 384 3.94 -12.52 53.60
C ASN A 384 3.27 -11.81 54.80
N GLU A 385 2.57 -10.70 54.55
CA GLU A 385 1.89 -9.95 55.61
C GLU A 385 0.65 -10.68 56.15
N ILE A 386 -0.15 -11.30 55.27
CA ILE A 386 -1.26 -12.18 55.67
C ILE A 386 -0.73 -13.32 56.55
N GLN A 387 0.39 -13.95 56.18
CA GLN A 387 0.98 -15.03 56.97
C GLN A 387 1.44 -14.57 58.37
N ARG A 388 2.00 -13.37 58.47
CA ARG A 388 2.37 -12.76 59.77
C ARG A 388 1.14 -12.50 60.64
N LEU A 389 0.09 -11.92 60.07
CA LEU A 389 -1.15 -11.65 60.79
C LEU A 389 -1.86 -12.94 61.25
N GLN A 390 -1.85 -13.98 60.41
CA GLN A 390 -2.36 -15.31 60.80
C GLN A 390 -1.59 -15.87 62.00
N SER A 391 -0.26 -15.80 61.98
CA SER A 391 0.57 -16.25 63.11
C SER A 391 0.28 -15.45 64.40
N ALA A 392 0.09 -14.12 64.27
CA ALA A 392 -0.25 -13.26 65.40
C ALA A 392 -1.66 -13.56 65.97
N TYR A 393 -2.60 -13.88 65.08
CA TYR A 393 -3.95 -14.31 65.45
C TYR A 393 -3.91 -15.63 66.22
N ASP A 394 -3.22 -16.66 65.71
CA ASP A 394 -3.11 -17.98 66.34
C ASP A 394 -2.48 -17.91 67.73
N ASN A 395 -1.46 -17.06 67.90
CA ASN A 395 -0.85 -16.79 69.20
C ASN A 395 -1.85 -16.16 70.18
N SER A 396 -2.64 -15.19 69.72
CA SER A 396 -3.64 -14.51 70.55
C SER A 396 -4.79 -15.45 70.97
N VAL A 397 -5.23 -16.32 70.06
CA VAL A 397 -6.23 -17.37 70.35
C VAL A 397 -5.69 -18.35 71.40
N SER A 398 -4.41 -18.71 71.30
CA SER A 398 -3.74 -19.59 72.26
C SER A 398 -3.65 -18.93 73.65
N GLU A 399 -3.29 -17.64 73.72
CA GLU A 399 -3.26 -16.87 74.97
C GLU A 399 -4.65 -16.78 75.63
N VAL A 400 -5.68 -16.47 74.87
CA VAL A 400 -7.07 -16.40 75.38
C VAL A 400 -7.53 -17.78 75.88
N SER A 401 -7.19 -18.85 75.18
CA SER A 401 -7.50 -20.22 75.62
C SER A 401 -6.81 -20.59 76.93
N ALA A 402 -5.53 -20.20 77.09
CA ALA A 402 -4.79 -20.42 78.33
C ALA A 402 -5.37 -19.63 79.50
N LEU A 403 -5.74 -18.36 79.29
CA LEU A 403 -6.40 -17.53 80.31
C LEU A 403 -7.77 -18.09 80.71
N LYS A 404 -8.53 -18.63 79.75
CA LYS A 404 -9.81 -19.29 80.03
C LYS A 404 -9.61 -20.52 80.93
N LEU A 405 -8.60 -21.35 80.64
CA LEU A 405 -8.27 -22.51 81.47
C LEU A 405 -7.91 -22.11 82.92
N GLN A 406 -7.09 -21.07 83.08
CA GLN A 406 -6.74 -20.54 84.41
C GLN A 406 -7.95 -19.99 85.17
N LEU A 407 -8.92 -19.40 84.46
CA LEU A 407 -10.14 -18.89 85.07
C LEU A 407 -11.05 -20.04 85.51
N ASP A 408 -11.21 -21.06 84.67
CA ASP A 408 -12.00 -22.26 84.97
C ASP A 408 -11.40 -23.01 86.18
N ASP A 409 -10.06 -23.13 86.27
CA ASP A 409 -9.36 -23.71 87.43
C ASP A 409 -9.61 -22.89 88.71
N ARG A 410 -9.62 -21.56 88.63
CA ARG A 410 -9.94 -20.69 89.78
C ARG A 410 -11.40 -20.83 90.22
N PHE A 411 -12.33 -20.98 89.29
CA PHE A 411 -13.73 -21.25 89.62
C PHE A 411 -13.90 -22.63 90.29
N LEU A 412 -13.18 -23.65 89.82
CA LEU A 412 -13.15 -24.99 90.43
C LEU A 412 -12.54 -24.99 91.84
N LEU A 413 -11.49 -24.21 92.08
CA LEU A 413 -10.90 -24.01 93.41
C LEU A 413 -11.86 -23.28 94.35
N ALA A 414 -12.56 -22.24 93.88
CA ALA A 414 -13.55 -21.51 94.66
C ALA A 414 -14.82 -22.34 94.96
N ALA A 415 -15.20 -23.27 94.08
CA ALA A 415 -16.32 -24.17 94.30
C ALA A 415 -16.01 -25.30 95.30
N ASN A 416 -14.73 -25.61 95.53
CA ASN A 416 -14.29 -26.70 96.42
C ASN A 416 -13.71 -26.21 97.76
N THR A 417 -13.68 -24.89 98.02
CA THR A 417 -13.35 -24.36 99.35
C THR A 417 -14.53 -24.55 100.31
N PRO A 418 -14.33 -25.23 101.46
CA PRO A 418 -15.39 -25.39 102.46
C PRO A 418 -15.76 -24.03 103.05
N SER A 419 -17.06 -23.76 103.14
CA SER A 419 -17.59 -22.62 103.89
C SER A 419 -17.17 -22.73 105.36
N VAL A 420 -16.37 -21.79 105.82
CA VAL A 420 -16.28 -21.45 107.24
C VAL A 420 -16.60 -19.96 107.34
N ASP A 421 -17.74 -19.72 107.96
CA ASP A 421 -18.33 -18.46 108.41
C ASP A 421 -18.43 -17.27 107.44
N SER A 422 -19.69 -17.09 107.04
CA SER A 422 -20.42 -15.85 106.80
C SER A 422 -19.83 -14.58 107.44
N ASP A 423 -19.40 -13.65 106.58
CA ASP A 423 -20.00 -12.30 106.47
C ASP A 423 -19.27 -11.37 105.47
N GLN A 424 -18.41 -11.92 104.60
CA GLN A 424 -17.77 -11.16 103.52
C GLN A 424 -17.76 -11.95 102.22
N SER A 425 -18.93 -12.18 101.64
CA SER A 425 -19.03 -12.72 100.30
C SER A 425 -19.95 -11.84 99.47
N PHE A 426 -19.52 -11.60 98.23
CA PHE A 426 -20.16 -10.79 97.19
C PHE A 426 -19.85 -9.30 97.17
N GLU A 427 -18.57 -8.94 97.08
CA GLU A 427 -18.21 -7.75 96.28
C GLU A 427 -16.83 -7.86 95.59
N ILE A 428 -16.49 -9.03 95.04
CA ILE A 428 -15.37 -9.18 94.09
C ILE A 428 -15.86 -9.85 92.81
N ILE A 429 -16.92 -9.33 92.18
CA ILE A 429 -17.18 -9.61 90.75
C ILE A 429 -17.86 -8.41 90.11
N LYS A 430 -17.14 -7.30 89.93
CA LYS A 430 -17.52 -6.28 88.93
C LYS A 430 -16.28 -5.59 88.36
N HIS A 431 -15.53 -6.27 87.50
CA HIS A 431 -14.86 -5.58 86.38
C HIS A 431 -14.87 -6.47 85.12
N PRO A 432 -15.33 -5.94 83.96
CA PRO A 432 -15.57 -6.74 82.76
C PRO A 432 -14.28 -6.87 81.93
N LEU A 433 -13.52 -7.92 82.17
CA LEU A 433 -12.40 -8.31 81.29
C LEU A 433 -12.76 -9.14 80.01
N PRO A 434 -14.03 -9.46 79.67
CA PRO A 434 -14.34 -10.01 78.33
C PRO A 434 -14.38 -8.96 77.21
N SER A 435 -14.51 -7.68 77.53
CA SER A 435 -14.81 -6.62 76.53
C SER A 435 -13.61 -6.22 75.67
N LEU A 436 -12.39 -6.18 76.24
CA LEU A 436 -11.18 -5.75 75.52
C LEU A 436 -10.63 -6.83 74.58
N ALA A 437 -10.65 -8.10 75.00
CA ALA A 437 -10.19 -9.21 74.17
C ALA A 437 -11.12 -9.41 72.95
N ALA A 438 -12.45 -9.30 73.14
CA ALA A 438 -13.41 -9.36 72.03
C ALA A 438 -13.21 -8.19 71.04
N LEU A 439 -12.99 -6.97 71.54
CA LEU A 439 -12.74 -5.80 70.68
C LEU A 439 -11.44 -5.92 69.87
N VAL A 440 -10.38 -6.48 70.45
CA VAL A 440 -9.09 -6.69 69.77
C VAL A 440 -9.19 -7.77 68.70
N ILE A 441 -9.99 -8.82 68.93
CA ILE A 441 -10.28 -9.87 67.94
C ILE A 441 -11.08 -9.29 66.77
N ASP A 442 -12.12 -8.49 67.04
CA ASP A 442 -12.96 -7.88 66.00
C ASP A 442 -12.18 -6.87 65.12
N VAL A 443 -11.38 -5.99 65.73
CA VAL A 443 -10.54 -5.02 64.98
C VAL A 443 -9.50 -5.74 64.11
N ARG A 444 -8.91 -6.84 64.59
CA ARG A 444 -7.96 -7.63 63.80
C ARG A 444 -8.64 -8.41 62.68
N ALA A 445 -9.86 -8.91 62.89
CA ALA A 445 -10.65 -9.55 61.85
C ALA A 445 -11.02 -8.56 60.72
N GLU A 446 -11.34 -7.31 61.06
CA GLU A 446 -11.63 -6.27 60.09
C GLU A 446 -10.39 -5.90 59.25
N GLN A 447 -9.21 -5.80 59.88
CA GLN A 447 -7.93 -5.59 59.18
C GLN A 447 -7.58 -6.74 58.22
N VAL A 448 -7.82 -8.00 58.62
CA VAL A 448 -7.63 -9.17 57.75
C VAL A 448 -8.59 -9.14 56.57
N ASN A 449 -9.85 -8.73 56.78
CA ASN A 449 -10.85 -8.62 55.71
C ASN A 449 -10.50 -7.52 54.69
N GLU A 450 -9.97 -6.37 55.14
CA GLU A 450 -9.46 -5.34 54.22
C GLU A 450 -8.29 -5.83 53.37
N LEU A 451 -7.36 -6.58 53.96
CA LEU A 451 -6.24 -7.18 53.22
C LEU A 451 -6.70 -8.24 52.21
N ILE A 452 -7.69 -9.06 52.56
CA ILE A 452 -8.31 -10.02 51.63
C ILE A 452 -8.97 -9.28 50.46
N ARG A 453 -9.66 -8.17 50.72
CA ARG A 453 -10.29 -7.33 49.68
C ARG A 453 -9.23 -6.73 48.74
N SER A 454 -8.19 -6.12 49.30
CA SER A 454 -7.08 -5.57 48.51
C SER A 454 -6.36 -6.66 47.69
N GLY A 455 -6.18 -7.85 48.26
CA GLY A 455 -5.62 -9.01 47.55
C GLY A 455 -6.49 -9.49 46.39
N LYS A 456 -7.83 -9.46 46.53
CA LYS A 456 -8.76 -9.79 45.43
C LYS A 456 -8.71 -8.76 44.31
N GLU A 457 -8.69 -7.47 44.63
CA GLU A 457 -8.56 -6.38 43.65
C GLU A 457 -7.24 -6.51 42.85
N ALA A 458 -6.14 -6.85 43.52
CA ALA A 458 -4.86 -7.12 42.87
C ALA A 458 -4.91 -8.34 41.93
N LEU A 459 -5.64 -9.40 42.31
CA LEU A 459 -5.80 -10.60 41.49
C LEU A 459 -6.65 -10.34 40.24
N GLU A 460 -7.75 -9.58 40.38
CA GLU A 460 -8.58 -9.15 39.25
C GLU A 460 -7.78 -8.27 38.27
N HIS A 461 -6.92 -7.39 38.79
CA HIS A 461 -6.03 -6.58 37.96
C HIS A 461 -5.01 -7.45 37.20
N GLN A 462 -4.44 -8.46 37.85
CA GLN A 462 -3.53 -9.42 37.23
C GLN A 462 -4.22 -10.24 36.12
N GLU A 463 -5.46 -10.68 36.33
CA GLU A 463 -6.26 -11.37 35.30
C GLU A 463 -6.52 -10.46 34.09
N SER A 464 -6.82 -9.18 34.32
CA SER A 464 -6.99 -8.20 33.23
C SER A 464 -5.72 -8.03 32.38
N ILE A 465 -4.56 -7.92 33.03
CA ILE A 465 -3.26 -7.81 32.35
C ILE A 465 -2.94 -9.09 31.58
N THR A 466 -3.23 -10.26 32.15
CA THR A 466 -3.03 -11.56 31.49
C THR A 466 -3.89 -11.68 30.23
N GLN A 467 -5.16 -11.27 30.28
CA GLN A 467 -6.03 -11.22 29.11
C GLN A 467 -5.54 -10.25 28.02
N GLN A 468 -4.94 -9.13 28.42
CA GLN A 468 -4.33 -8.18 27.48
C GLN A 468 -3.08 -8.77 26.81
N LEU A 469 -2.25 -9.50 27.55
CA LEU A 469 -1.09 -10.24 27.02
C LEU A 469 -1.50 -11.31 26.01
N ASP A 470 -2.50 -12.13 26.34
CA ASP A 470 -3.01 -13.18 25.46
C ASP A 470 -3.60 -12.61 24.17
N LYS A 471 -4.33 -11.50 24.27
CA LYS A 471 -4.84 -10.80 23.10
C LYS A 471 -3.71 -10.27 22.22
N HIS A 472 -2.67 -9.67 22.82
CA HIS A 472 -1.51 -9.18 22.09
C HIS A 472 -0.71 -10.30 21.41
N LEU A 473 -0.53 -11.45 22.07
CA LEU A 473 0.13 -12.64 21.49
C LEU A 473 -0.64 -13.22 20.30
N ASN A 474 -1.98 -13.30 20.41
CA ASN A 474 -2.84 -13.76 19.32
C ASN A 474 -2.84 -12.82 18.11
N ASP A 475 -2.73 -11.50 18.34
CA ASP A 475 -2.61 -10.52 17.26
C ASP A 475 -1.24 -10.58 16.54
N MET A 476 -0.19 -11.13 17.19
CA MET A 476 1.13 -11.34 16.57
C MET A 476 1.23 -12.64 15.76
N HIS A 477 0.45 -13.66 16.10
CA HIS A 477 0.40 -14.93 15.39
C HIS A 477 -1.05 -15.30 15.05
N PRO A 478 -1.61 -14.81 13.93
CA PRO A 478 -2.89 -15.32 13.45
C PRO A 478 -2.68 -16.79 13.06
N SER A 479 -3.12 -17.70 13.92
CA SER A 479 -3.11 -19.14 13.66
C SER A 479 -3.84 -19.41 12.34
N GLY A 480 -3.09 -19.79 11.31
CA GLY A 480 -3.64 -20.46 10.16
C GLY A 480 -4.23 -21.79 10.64
N THR A 481 -5.54 -21.90 10.61
CA THR A 481 -6.26 -23.16 10.77
C THR A 481 -5.94 -24.04 9.56
N GLY A 482 -4.84 -24.78 9.63
CA GLY A 482 -4.60 -25.96 8.81
C GLY A 482 -5.14 -27.17 9.56
N GLU A 483 -6.24 -27.74 9.05
CA GLU A 483 -6.75 -29.04 9.48
C GLU A 483 -5.65 -30.10 9.31
N THR A 484 -5.17 -30.63 10.43
CA THR A 484 -4.37 -31.85 10.46
C THR A 484 -5.32 -33.04 10.29
N HIS A 485 -5.47 -33.53 9.07
CA HIS A 485 -6.00 -34.88 8.85
C HIS A 485 -4.95 -35.90 9.25
N ALA A 486 -5.30 -36.68 10.27
CA ALA A 486 -4.52 -37.78 10.81
C ALA A 486 -4.31 -38.90 9.79
N HIS A 487 -3.10 -39.44 9.81
CA HIS A 487 -2.71 -40.71 9.21
C HIS A 487 -3.61 -41.86 9.71
N ASN A 488 -4.10 -42.68 8.79
CA ASN A 488 -4.24 -44.11 9.02
C ASN A 488 -3.27 -44.84 8.08
N ALA A 489 -2.44 -45.67 8.69
CA ALA A 489 -1.56 -46.62 8.05
C ALA A 489 -2.38 -47.86 7.66
N ASP A 490 -2.14 -48.40 6.47
CA ASP A 490 -2.40 -49.79 6.14
C ASP A 490 -1.28 -50.28 5.19
N GLU A 491 -0.99 -51.57 5.35
CA GLU A 491 0.22 -52.32 5.02
C GLU A 491 0.61 -52.43 3.52
N PRO A 492 1.87 -52.82 3.22
CA PRO A 492 2.32 -53.11 1.87
C PRO A 492 2.03 -54.56 1.49
N THR A 493 1.12 -54.77 0.54
CA THR A 493 0.92 -56.09 -0.08
C THR A 493 1.98 -56.33 -1.15
N VAL A 494 2.86 -57.28 -0.86
CA VAL A 494 3.70 -58.01 -1.80
C VAL A 494 2.81 -58.73 -2.82
N LEU A 495 3.06 -58.60 -4.12
CA LEU A 495 2.86 -59.70 -5.08
C LEU A 495 3.70 -59.53 -6.36
N SER A 496 4.41 -60.62 -6.65
CA SER A 496 5.27 -60.95 -7.77
C SER A 496 4.70 -60.77 -9.20
N SER A 497 5.62 -60.50 -10.13
CA SER A 497 5.75 -61.01 -11.51
C SER A 497 4.58 -61.82 -12.12
N THR A 498 4.16 -61.47 -13.34
CA THR A 498 4.59 -62.11 -14.61
C THR A 498 3.92 -61.48 -15.85
N ASP A 499 4.70 -61.41 -16.93
CA ASP A 499 4.36 -61.72 -18.32
C ASP A 499 3.36 -60.93 -19.21
N GLN A 500 3.95 -60.62 -20.38
CA GLN A 500 3.44 -60.80 -21.76
C GLN A 500 2.65 -59.70 -22.49
N GLN A 501 3.24 -59.31 -23.64
CA GLN A 501 2.64 -58.98 -24.96
C GLN A 501 1.66 -57.78 -24.97
N SER A 502 1.81 -56.74 -25.81
CA SER A 502 2.14 -56.68 -27.25
C SER A 502 2.65 -55.30 -27.65
#